data_AF-A0A7G2ILC7-F1
#
_entry.id   AF-A0A7G2ILC7-F1
#
_cell.length_a   1.000
_cell.length_b   1.000
_cell.length_c   1.000
_cell.angle_alpha   90.00
_cell.angle_beta   90.00
_cell.angle_gamma   90.00
#
_symmetry.space_group_name_H-M   'P 1'
#
loop_
_entity.id
_entity.type
_entity.pdbx_description
1 polymer ?
#
loop_
_entity_poly.entity_id
_entity_poly.type
_entity_poly.pdbx_seq_one_letter_code
_entity_poly.pdbx_strand_id
1 'polypeptide(L)'
;MTQKIEQSQRQDRVATWSRHAESELSAYQSTAKVELQAQKPRDKKLCANLEDAIRRSGLQDGMTISFHHAFRGGDLTINLVMDAIASMGFKNLTLASSSLSDCHAPLVEHIRQGVVSRIYTSGLRGPLAEEISRGLLAEPVQIHSHGGRVHLVQSGELSIDVAFLGVPSCDQFGNANGYTGKACCGSLGYARVDAENAKQVVLLTEQLLTYPHNPASITQDQVDLIVQIDQVGDADKIGADATRMTTNPRELLIARSAAEVIANSGYFNEGFSLQTGTGGASLAVTRFLEDKMRSRDIRADFALGGITATIVDLHEKRPDSQTAGRAELRP
;
A
#
# COMPACT_ATOMS: atom_id res chain seq x y z
N MET A 1 58.81 -14.48 -0.50
CA MET A 1 58.98 -13.03 -0.24
C MET A 1 57.68 -12.25 -0.44
N THR A 2 56.86 -12.60 -1.42
CA THR A 2 55.62 -11.90 -1.81
C THR A 2 54.54 -11.84 -0.72
N GLN A 3 54.29 -12.93 0.02
CA GLN A 3 53.29 -12.94 1.11
C GLN A 3 53.62 -12.03 2.30
N LYS A 4 54.93 -11.87 2.64
CA LYS A 4 55.35 -10.96 3.72
C LYS A 4 55.17 -9.49 3.34
N ILE A 5 55.33 -9.17 2.05
CA ILE A 5 55.14 -7.81 1.52
C ILE A 5 53.66 -7.44 1.51
N GLU A 6 52.76 -8.36 1.13
CA GLU A 6 51.31 -8.14 1.19
C GLU A 6 50.78 -7.99 2.61
N GLN A 7 51.29 -8.79 3.57
CA GLN A 7 50.93 -8.63 4.98
C GLN A 7 51.39 -7.29 5.55
N SER A 8 52.60 -6.84 5.21
CA SER A 8 53.12 -5.51 5.60
C SER A 8 52.26 -4.38 5.04
N GLN A 9 51.93 -4.43 3.74
CA GLN A 9 51.10 -3.41 3.10
C GLN A 9 49.66 -3.37 3.63
N ARG A 10 49.12 -4.50 4.06
CA ARG A 10 47.81 -4.57 4.73
C ARG A 10 47.88 -3.96 6.12
N GLN A 11 48.92 -4.29 6.90
CA GLN A 11 49.13 -3.72 8.24
C GLN A 11 49.34 -2.21 8.18
N ASP A 12 50.09 -1.72 7.20
CA ASP A 12 50.29 -0.28 7.00
C ASP A 12 48.98 0.42 6.64
N ARG A 13 48.15 -0.16 5.75
CA ARG A 13 46.84 0.39 5.41
C ARG A 13 45.90 0.44 6.61
N VAL A 14 45.85 -0.62 7.42
CA VAL A 14 45.04 -0.65 8.65
C VAL A 14 45.54 0.39 9.65
N ALA A 15 46.85 0.47 9.88
CA ALA A 15 47.44 1.45 10.79
C ALA A 15 47.27 2.90 10.33
N THR A 16 47.19 3.13 9.02
CA THR A 16 46.89 4.46 8.46
C THR A 16 45.43 4.81 8.68
N TRP A 17 44.52 3.85 8.47
CA TRP A 17 43.08 4.04 8.69
C TRP A 17 42.74 4.24 10.17
N SER A 18 43.36 3.47 11.07
CA SER A 18 43.20 3.63 12.52
C SER A 18 43.68 5.01 13.00
N ARG A 19 44.85 5.48 12.52
CA ARG A 19 45.34 6.83 12.86
C ARG A 19 44.41 7.93 12.36
N HIS A 20 43.82 7.76 11.18
CA HIS A 20 42.85 8.70 10.61
C HIS A 20 41.51 8.69 11.37
N ALA A 21 41.06 7.51 11.81
CA ALA A 21 39.87 7.37 12.63
C ALA A 21 40.07 7.98 14.03
N GLU A 22 41.26 7.83 14.62
CA GLU A 22 41.60 8.41 15.92
C GLU A 22 41.80 9.94 15.89
N SER A 23 42.23 10.52 14.76
CA SER A 23 42.51 11.97 14.68
C SER A 23 41.35 12.83 14.17
N GLU A 24 40.43 12.28 13.36
CA GLU A 24 39.37 13.08 12.71
C GLU A 24 37.94 12.60 12.95
N LEU A 25 37.72 11.34 13.35
CA LEU A 25 36.39 10.82 13.62
C LEU A 25 36.10 10.89 15.12
N SER A 26 35.14 11.73 15.51
CA SER A 26 34.63 11.72 16.87
C SER A 26 34.07 10.33 17.19
N ALA A 27 34.33 9.81 18.40
CA ALA A 27 33.68 8.60 18.88
C ALA A 27 32.17 8.67 18.66
N TYR A 28 31.57 7.59 18.15
CA TYR A 28 30.12 7.52 17.93
C TYR A 28 29.41 7.79 19.25
N GLN A 29 28.70 8.92 19.32
CA GLN A 29 27.82 9.24 20.43
C GLN A 29 26.41 8.83 20.02
N SER A 30 25.83 7.90 20.80
CA SER A 30 24.45 7.48 20.63
C SER A 30 23.53 8.61 21.07
N THR A 31 23.23 9.53 20.16
CA THR A 31 22.25 10.60 20.34
C THR A 31 20.90 10.14 19.80
N ALA A 32 19.80 10.46 20.49
CA ALA A 32 18.47 10.14 19.97
C ALA A 32 18.26 10.84 18.62
N LYS A 33 17.73 10.12 17.62
CA LYS A 33 17.53 10.68 16.26
C LYS A 33 16.75 11.99 16.29
N VAL A 34 15.75 12.10 17.17
CA VAL A 34 14.96 13.32 17.41
C VAL A 34 15.83 14.53 17.80
N GLU A 35 16.82 14.33 18.66
CA GLU A 35 17.73 15.39 19.12
C GLU A 35 18.69 15.82 18.01
N LEU A 36 19.22 14.86 17.22
CA LEU A 36 20.03 15.15 16.03
C LEU A 36 19.26 15.98 14.99
N GLN A 37 17.96 15.72 14.84
CA GLN A 37 17.08 16.45 13.91
C GLN A 37 16.76 17.87 14.38
N ALA A 38 16.54 18.06 15.69
CA ALA A 38 16.36 19.38 16.28
C ALA A 38 17.60 20.28 16.07
N GLN A 39 18.79 19.68 16.06
CA GLN A 39 20.07 20.38 15.87
C GLN A 39 20.40 20.68 14.39
N LYS A 40 19.86 19.92 13.44
CA LYS A 40 20.02 20.13 11.99
C LYS A 40 18.68 19.93 11.29
N PRO A 41 17.83 20.97 11.19
CA PRO A 41 16.55 20.88 10.49
C PRO A 41 16.79 20.81 8.98
N ARG A 42 17.26 19.67 8.48
CA ARG A 42 17.22 19.35 7.06
C ARG A 42 15.75 19.24 6.66
N ASP A 43 15.37 19.99 5.64
CA ASP A 43 14.13 19.92 4.86
C ASP A 43 12.94 19.30 5.60
N LYS A 44 12.15 20.15 6.28
CA LYS A 44 10.89 19.71 6.90
C LYS A 44 9.99 19.10 5.83
N LYS A 45 9.74 17.81 5.92
CA LYS A 45 8.83 17.07 5.02
C LYS A 45 7.41 17.62 5.03
N LEU A 46 7.01 18.25 6.14
CA LEU A 46 5.70 18.87 6.29
C LEU A 46 5.51 20.02 5.30
N CYS A 47 4.43 19.95 4.53
CA CYS A 47 3.95 20.98 3.62
C CYS A 47 2.80 21.76 4.28
N ALA A 48 2.66 23.03 3.92
CA ALA A 48 1.63 23.89 4.50
C ALA A 48 0.21 23.53 4.04
N ASN A 49 0.09 23.09 2.79
CA ASN A 49 -1.14 22.68 2.13
C ASN A 49 -0.83 21.80 0.91
N LEU A 50 -1.87 21.36 0.21
CA LEU A 50 -1.73 20.44 -0.91
C LEU A 50 -1.01 21.07 -2.10
N GLU A 51 -1.28 22.34 -2.39
CA GLU A 51 -0.63 23.09 -3.47
C GLU A 51 0.87 23.26 -3.20
N ASP A 52 1.26 23.45 -1.93
CA ASP A 52 2.66 23.44 -1.50
C ASP A 52 3.31 22.07 -1.72
N ALA A 53 2.61 20.98 -1.40
CA ALA A 53 3.11 19.63 -1.64
C ALA A 53 3.29 19.33 -3.14
N ILE A 54 2.32 19.71 -3.99
CA ILE A 54 2.41 19.57 -5.45
C ILE A 54 3.56 20.40 -6.03
N ARG A 55 3.76 21.63 -5.54
CA ARG A 55 4.87 22.48 -5.98
C ARG A 55 6.22 21.89 -5.58
N ARG A 56 6.35 21.46 -4.32
CA ARG A 56 7.60 20.94 -3.75
C ARG A 56 7.96 19.56 -4.27
N SER A 57 7.00 18.76 -4.73
CA SER A 57 7.27 17.48 -5.39
C SER A 57 7.92 17.65 -6.76
N GLY A 58 7.92 18.87 -7.32
CA GLY A 58 8.49 19.15 -8.63
C GLY A 58 7.66 18.60 -9.79
N LEU A 59 6.35 18.38 -9.58
CA LEU A 59 5.42 17.93 -10.61
C LEU A 59 5.44 18.86 -11.82
N GLN A 60 5.42 18.29 -13.02
CA GLN A 60 5.39 18.99 -14.31
C GLN A 60 4.39 18.31 -15.24
N ASP A 61 3.96 19.02 -16.28
CA ASP A 61 3.14 18.46 -17.36
C ASP A 61 3.82 17.22 -17.98
N GLY A 62 3.01 16.22 -18.33
CA GLY A 62 3.54 14.98 -18.91
C GLY A 62 4.02 13.91 -17.91
N MET A 63 4.16 14.26 -16.63
CA MET A 63 4.63 13.32 -15.60
C MET A 63 3.58 12.25 -15.24
N THR A 64 4.06 11.18 -14.60
CA THR A 64 3.23 10.09 -14.08
C THR A 64 2.99 10.26 -12.59
N ILE A 65 1.72 10.26 -12.20
CA ILE A 65 1.29 10.33 -10.80
C ILE A 65 0.58 9.06 -10.38
N SER A 66 0.76 8.62 -9.13
CA SER A 66 0.17 7.36 -8.65
C SER A 66 -0.59 7.52 -7.35
N PHE A 67 -1.52 6.58 -7.14
CA PHE A 67 -2.41 6.49 -5.98
C PHE A 67 -2.69 5.03 -5.64
N HIS A 68 -3.03 4.75 -4.38
CA HIS A 68 -3.49 3.43 -3.96
C HIS A 68 -5.01 3.41 -3.72
N HIS A 69 -5.65 2.26 -3.89
CA HIS A 69 -7.11 2.13 -3.78
C HIS A 69 -7.58 1.48 -2.46
N ALA A 70 -6.80 1.63 -1.38
CA ALA A 70 -7.09 0.94 -0.11
C ALA A 70 -8.39 1.44 0.56
N PHE A 71 -8.78 2.70 0.29
CA PHE A 71 -10.04 3.29 0.78
C PHE A 71 -11.28 2.88 -0.04
N ARG A 72 -11.09 2.09 -1.12
CA ARG A 72 -12.16 1.54 -1.96
C ARG A 72 -13.14 2.61 -2.47
N GLY A 73 -14.44 2.40 -2.29
CA GLY A 73 -15.48 3.36 -2.70
C GLY A 73 -15.56 4.62 -1.82
N GLY A 74 -14.81 4.64 -0.71
CA GLY A 74 -14.69 5.80 0.17
C GLY A 74 -13.46 6.67 -0.13
N ASP A 75 -12.66 6.39 -1.17
CA ASP A 75 -11.50 7.23 -1.46
C ASP A 75 -11.89 8.68 -1.76
N LEU A 76 -11.18 9.61 -1.12
CA LEU A 76 -11.29 11.05 -1.36
C LEU A 76 -9.99 11.64 -1.92
N THR A 77 -8.89 10.89 -1.85
CA THR A 77 -7.55 11.39 -2.17
C THR A 77 -7.38 11.69 -3.65
N ILE A 78 -7.86 10.81 -4.54
CA ILE A 78 -7.69 11.01 -5.98
C ILE A 78 -8.41 12.27 -6.43
N ASN A 79 -9.68 12.43 -6.08
CA ASN A 79 -10.47 13.60 -6.49
C ASN A 79 -9.85 14.90 -5.95
N LEU A 80 -9.49 14.92 -4.66
CA LEU A 80 -8.87 16.09 -4.03
C LEU A 80 -7.57 16.53 -4.72
N VAL A 81 -6.69 15.57 -5.01
CA VAL A 81 -5.41 15.88 -5.67
C VAL A 81 -5.61 16.29 -7.12
N MET A 82 -6.51 15.62 -7.85
CA MET A 82 -6.77 15.95 -9.25
C MET A 82 -7.44 17.32 -9.42
N ASP A 83 -8.33 17.71 -8.50
CA ASP A 83 -8.92 19.05 -8.47
C ASP A 83 -7.86 20.14 -8.24
N ALA A 84 -6.94 19.91 -7.29
CA ALA A 84 -5.83 20.84 -7.02
C ALA A 84 -4.87 20.94 -8.23
N ILE A 85 -4.48 19.79 -8.81
CA ILE A 85 -3.64 19.72 -10.01
C ILE A 85 -4.29 20.47 -11.18
N ALA A 86 -5.58 20.25 -11.43
CA ALA A 86 -6.32 20.92 -12.48
C ALA A 86 -6.38 22.45 -12.25
N SER A 87 -6.64 22.87 -11.02
CA SER A 87 -6.70 24.28 -10.61
C SER A 87 -5.35 24.99 -10.73
N MET A 88 -4.25 24.27 -10.52
CA MET A 88 -2.88 24.76 -10.73
C MET A 88 -2.48 24.80 -12.22
N GLY A 89 -3.31 24.26 -13.11
CA GLY A 89 -3.15 24.36 -14.56
C GLY A 89 -2.31 23.24 -15.20
N PHE A 90 -1.98 22.18 -14.46
CA PHE A 90 -1.22 21.05 -15.01
C PHE A 90 -2.00 20.29 -16.09
N LYS A 91 -1.27 19.74 -17.06
CA LYS A 91 -1.81 19.05 -18.23
C LYS A 91 -1.04 17.78 -18.58
N ASN A 92 -1.71 16.94 -19.37
CA ASN A 92 -1.10 15.79 -20.04
C ASN A 92 -0.47 14.76 -19.07
N LEU A 93 -1.01 14.60 -17.87
CA LEU A 93 -0.50 13.66 -16.88
C LEU A 93 -0.88 12.23 -17.22
N THR A 94 -0.01 11.30 -16.83
CA THR A 94 -0.34 9.87 -16.77
C THR A 94 -0.84 9.53 -15.36
N LEU A 95 -2.08 9.05 -15.26
CA LEU A 95 -2.67 8.62 -14.00
C LEU A 95 -2.44 7.11 -13.80
N ALA A 96 -1.62 6.76 -12.81
CA ALA A 96 -1.20 5.40 -12.49
C ALA A 96 -1.78 4.89 -11.15
N SER A 97 -3.08 5.10 -10.94
CA SER A 97 -3.76 4.58 -9.75
C SER A 97 -3.86 3.05 -9.78
N SER A 98 -3.58 2.40 -8.66
CA SER A 98 -3.65 0.93 -8.58
C SER A 98 -5.04 0.34 -8.90
N SER A 99 -6.13 1.08 -8.67
CA SER A 99 -7.48 0.77 -9.17
C SER A 99 -8.38 2.01 -9.12
N LEU A 100 -9.40 2.09 -9.98
CA LEU A 100 -10.40 3.15 -10.00
C LEU A 100 -11.82 2.60 -9.78
N SER A 101 -12.60 3.31 -8.95
CA SER A 101 -13.96 2.96 -8.54
C SER A 101 -14.94 4.06 -8.91
N ASP A 102 -16.24 3.83 -8.68
CA ASP A 102 -17.33 4.76 -9.04
C ASP A 102 -17.18 6.16 -8.41
N CYS A 103 -16.58 6.27 -7.21
CA CYS A 103 -16.33 7.56 -6.55
C CYS A 103 -15.35 8.46 -7.33
N HIS A 104 -14.59 7.93 -8.28
CA HIS A 104 -13.67 8.71 -9.12
C HIS A 104 -14.32 9.21 -10.41
N ALA A 105 -15.65 9.25 -10.49
CA ALA A 105 -16.38 9.85 -11.61
C ALA A 105 -15.90 11.27 -12.01
N PRO A 106 -15.47 12.16 -11.09
CA PRO A 106 -14.94 13.48 -11.45
C PRO A 106 -13.74 13.46 -12.43
N LEU A 107 -12.99 12.36 -12.50
CA LEU A 107 -11.91 12.18 -13.49
C LEU A 107 -12.36 12.38 -14.94
N VAL A 108 -13.65 12.16 -15.24
CA VAL A 108 -14.20 12.42 -16.58
C VAL A 108 -13.93 13.86 -17.02
N GLU A 109 -14.14 14.84 -16.13
CA GLU A 109 -13.92 16.25 -16.47
C GLU A 109 -12.43 16.58 -16.56
N HIS A 110 -11.59 16.00 -15.70
CA HIS A 110 -10.14 16.17 -15.78
C HIS A 110 -9.58 15.63 -17.11
N ILE A 111 -10.13 14.54 -17.63
CA ILE A 111 -9.78 14.04 -18.96
C ILE A 111 -10.25 15.00 -20.06
N ARG A 112 -11.51 15.46 -20.02
CA ARG A 112 -12.05 16.42 -21.01
C ARG A 112 -11.26 17.73 -21.06
N GLN A 113 -10.74 18.16 -19.92
CA GLN A 113 -9.91 19.36 -19.79
C GLN A 113 -8.43 19.13 -20.17
N GLY A 114 -8.04 17.91 -20.54
CA GLY A 114 -6.66 17.56 -20.90
C GLY A 114 -5.69 17.50 -19.72
N VAL A 115 -6.20 17.41 -18.48
CA VAL A 115 -5.37 17.22 -17.28
C VAL A 115 -4.76 15.83 -17.26
N VAL A 116 -5.57 14.81 -17.57
CA VAL A 116 -5.14 13.41 -17.70
C VAL A 116 -5.23 13.00 -19.16
N SER A 117 -4.13 12.48 -19.71
CA SER A 117 -4.05 11.98 -21.09
C SER A 117 -3.86 10.47 -21.19
N ARG A 118 -3.37 9.82 -20.12
CA ARG A 118 -3.12 8.38 -20.06
C ARG A 118 -3.54 7.81 -18.71
N ILE A 119 -4.00 6.55 -18.71
CA ILE A 119 -4.38 5.83 -17.50
C ILE A 119 -3.75 4.44 -17.49
N TYR A 120 -3.15 4.09 -16.36
CA TYR A 120 -2.77 2.74 -15.95
C TYR A 120 -3.58 2.38 -14.71
N THR A 121 -4.33 1.27 -14.75
CA THR A 121 -5.17 0.85 -13.62
C THR A 121 -5.47 -0.65 -13.64
N SER A 122 -5.74 -1.24 -12.47
CA SER A 122 -6.26 -2.62 -12.41
C SER A 122 -7.75 -2.74 -12.69
N GLY A 123 -8.51 -1.67 -12.40
CA GLY A 123 -9.96 -1.70 -12.48
C GLY A 123 -10.49 -0.33 -12.85
N LEU A 124 -11.58 -0.33 -13.61
CA LEU A 124 -12.32 0.84 -14.03
C LEU A 124 -13.81 0.51 -13.87
N ARG A 125 -14.54 1.33 -13.13
CA ARG A 125 -15.96 1.09 -12.81
C ARG A 125 -16.77 2.38 -12.96
N GLY A 126 -18.09 2.22 -12.98
CA GLY A 126 -19.04 3.33 -12.92
C GLY A 126 -18.94 4.28 -14.11
N PRO A 127 -19.34 5.56 -13.92
CA PRO A 127 -19.44 6.54 -15.00
C PRO A 127 -18.13 6.75 -15.78
N LEU A 128 -16.97 6.67 -15.10
CA LEU A 128 -15.68 6.79 -15.76
C LEU A 128 -15.45 5.66 -16.77
N ALA A 129 -15.81 4.42 -16.43
CA ALA A 129 -15.69 3.28 -17.33
C ALA A 129 -16.61 3.40 -18.55
N GLU A 130 -17.83 3.89 -18.34
CA GLU A 130 -18.80 4.11 -19.42
C GLU A 130 -18.29 5.15 -20.41
N GLU A 131 -17.80 6.29 -19.92
CA GLU A 131 -17.31 7.36 -20.78
C GLU A 131 -16.02 6.97 -21.51
N ILE A 132 -15.10 6.25 -20.86
CA ILE A 132 -13.92 5.68 -21.54
C ILE A 132 -14.34 4.69 -22.63
N SER A 133 -15.34 3.86 -22.37
CA SER A 133 -15.89 2.93 -23.39
C SER A 133 -16.53 3.67 -24.58
N ARG A 134 -16.98 4.91 -24.38
CA ARG A 134 -17.49 5.80 -25.43
C ARG A 134 -16.40 6.60 -26.15
N GLY A 135 -15.12 6.37 -25.84
CA GLY A 135 -13.99 7.02 -26.48
C GLY A 135 -13.56 8.34 -25.85
N LEU A 136 -13.80 8.53 -24.54
CA LEU A 136 -13.37 9.73 -23.81
C LEU A 136 -11.85 9.99 -23.89
N LEU A 137 -11.03 8.93 -23.87
CA LEU A 137 -9.57 9.02 -24.01
C LEU A 137 -9.14 8.64 -25.42
N ALA A 138 -8.21 9.42 -25.98
CA ALA A 138 -7.61 9.13 -27.28
C ALA A 138 -6.66 7.92 -27.20
N GLU A 139 -5.89 7.81 -26.11
CA GLU A 139 -5.04 6.65 -25.85
C GLU A 139 -5.80 5.56 -25.08
N PRO A 140 -5.71 4.28 -25.48
CA PRO A 140 -6.34 3.19 -24.73
C PRO A 140 -5.83 3.12 -23.29
N VAL A 141 -6.75 2.87 -22.35
CA VAL A 141 -6.37 2.61 -20.96
C VAL A 141 -5.56 1.32 -20.88
N GLN A 142 -4.43 1.37 -20.18
CA GLN A 142 -3.61 0.21 -19.90
C GLN A 142 -4.14 -0.51 -18.66
N ILE A 143 -4.83 -1.63 -18.89
CA ILE A 143 -5.38 -2.46 -17.81
C ILE A 143 -4.37 -3.55 -17.45
N HIS A 144 -4.02 -3.64 -16.17
CA HIS A 144 -3.05 -4.61 -15.67
C HIS A 144 -3.54 -5.34 -14.42
N SER A 145 -3.07 -6.56 -14.17
CA SER A 145 -3.32 -7.22 -12.87
C SER A 145 -2.54 -6.51 -11.75
N HIS A 146 -2.89 -6.80 -10.48
CA HIS A 146 -2.11 -6.26 -9.35
C HIS A 146 -0.62 -6.65 -9.41
N GLY A 147 -0.32 -7.91 -9.75
CA GLY A 147 1.07 -8.36 -9.95
C GLY A 147 1.70 -7.76 -11.22
N GLY A 148 0.91 -7.59 -12.28
CA GLY A 148 1.36 -6.95 -13.52
C GLY A 148 1.79 -5.50 -13.29
N ARG A 149 1.06 -4.75 -12.46
CA ARG A 149 1.47 -3.39 -12.06
C ARG A 149 2.87 -3.36 -11.44
N VAL A 150 3.14 -4.26 -10.49
CA VAL A 150 4.45 -4.34 -9.84
C VAL A 150 5.54 -4.60 -10.88
N HIS A 151 5.28 -5.52 -11.81
CA HIS A 151 6.20 -5.80 -12.91
C HIS A 151 6.45 -4.56 -13.79
N LEU A 152 5.42 -3.82 -14.18
CA LEU A 152 5.54 -2.60 -14.99
C LEU A 152 6.37 -1.51 -14.29
N VAL A 153 6.18 -1.35 -12.98
CA VAL A 153 6.94 -0.38 -12.19
C VAL A 153 8.41 -0.80 -12.09
N GLN A 154 8.66 -2.07 -11.77
CA GLN A 154 10.02 -2.60 -11.62
C GLN A 154 10.80 -2.71 -12.94
N SER A 155 10.11 -2.95 -14.06
CA SER A 155 10.72 -2.98 -15.39
C SER A 155 11.05 -1.59 -15.92
N GLY A 156 10.48 -0.54 -15.33
CA GLY A 156 10.61 0.85 -15.75
C GLY A 156 9.64 1.27 -16.85
N GLU A 157 8.80 0.36 -17.37
CA GLU A 157 7.73 0.70 -18.33
C GLU A 157 6.75 1.71 -17.73
N LEU A 158 6.45 1.58 -16.44
CA LEU A 158 5.68 2.54 -15.67
C LEU A 158 6.57 3.23 -14.63
N SER A 159 7.18 4.35 -15.02
CA SER A 159 7.99 5.17 -14.11
C SER A 159 7.13 6.19 -13.38
N ILE A 160 6.95 6.04 -12.07
CA ILE A 160 6.16 6.95 -11.24
C ILE A 160 7.02 8.16 -10.83
N ASP A 161 6.62 9.36 -11.24
CA ASP A 161 7.32 10.60 -10.87
C ASP A 161 6.91 11.07 -9.47
N VAL A 162 5.59 11.13 -9.20
CA VAL A 162 5.06 11.55 -7.89
C VAL A 162 3.96 10.60 -7.40
N ALA A 163 4.18 9.94 -6.28
CA ALA A 163 3.16 9.13 -5.61
C ALA A 163 2.43 9.96 -4.55
N PHE A 164 1.11 10.07 -4.69
CA PHE A 164 0.23 10.71 -3.71
C PHE A 164 -0.49 9.62 -2.91
N LEU A 165 -0.01 9.35 -1.70
CA LEU A 165 -0.45 8.22 -0.88
C LEU A 165 -1.27 8.69 0.33
N GLY A 166 -2.56 8.40 0.33
CA GLY A 166 -3.43 8.68 1.46
C GLY A 166 -3.18 7.73 2.63
N VAL A 167 -2.89 8.27 3.81
CA VAL A 167 -2.69 7.49 5.02
C VAL A 167 -3.54 8.05 6.17
N PRO A 168 -4.27 7.21 6.93
CA PRO A 168 -5.12 7.71 8.02
C PRO A 168 -4.33 8.50 9.07
N SER A 169 -3.09 8.08 9.34
CA SER A 169 -2.16 8.82 10.20
C SER A 169 -0.70 8.58 9.81
N CYS A 170 0.15 9.55 10.13
CA CYS A 170 1.61 9.39 10.11
C CYS A 170 2.28 10.30 11.15
N ASP A 171 3.56 10.06 11.47
CA ASP A 171 4.35 11.04 12.20
C ASP A 171 4.97 12.09 11.26
N GLN A 172 5.61 13.11 11.84
CA GLN A 172 6.26 14.20 11.12
C GLN A 172 7.42 13.77 10.20
N PHE A 173 7.83 12.49 10.26
CA PHE A 173 8.90 11.92 9.43
C PHE A 173 8.39 10.98 8.33
N GLY A 174 7.11 10.62 8.36
CA GLY A 174 6.46 9.81 7.33
C GLY A 174 6.31 8.35 7.72
N ASN A 175 6.54 7.96 8.98
CA ASN A 175 6.16 6.63 9.41
C ASN A 175 4.63 6.58 9.47
N ALA A 176 4.02 5.69 8.68
CA ALA A 176 2.58 5.64 8.48
C ALA A 176 2.04 4.21 8.50
N ASN A 177 0.78 4.04 8.91
CA ASN A 177 0.06 2.78 8.80
C ASN A 177 -1.44 3.01 8.52
N GLY A 178 -2.13 1.96 8.07
CA GLY A 178 -3.55 2.03 7.70
C GLY A 178 -4.53 1.70 8.83
N TYR A 179 -4.08 1.50 10.07
CA TYR A 179 -4.93 1.04 11.18
C TYR A 179 -4.93 1.95 12.41
N THR A 180 -4.25 3.10 12.36
CA THR A 180 -4.32 4.16 13.37
C THR A 180 -4.87 5.42 12.71
N GLY A 181 -5.85 6.11 13.31
CA GLY A 181 -6.49 7.30 12.75
C GLY A 181 -8.00 7.10 12.58
N LYS A 182 -8.62 7.85 11.66
CA LYS A 182 -10.07 7.78 11.42
C LYS A 182 -10.41 6.87 10.24
N ALA A 183 -9.89 7.15 9.05
CA ALA A 183 -10.17 6.38 7.83
C ALA A 183 -9.38 5.04 7.75
N CYS A 184 -9.40 4.22 8.79
CA CYS A 184 -8.58 3.00 8.86
C CYS A 184 -8.92 1.98 7.76
N CYS A 185 -8.06 1.87 6.75
CA CYS A 185 -8.18 0.93 5.63
C CYS A 185 -7.44 -0.41 5.85
N GLY A 186 -6.68 -0.53 6.94
CA GLY A 186 -5.90 -1.71 7.27
C GLY A 186 -4.61 -1.82 6.46
N SER A 187 -4.55 -2.77 5.53
CA SER A 187 -3.33 -3.05 4.75
C SER A 187 -3.04 -1.96 3.72
N LEU A 188 -1.79 -1.48 3.70
CA LEU A 188 -1.28 -0.53 2.71
C LEU A 188 -0.44 -1.22 1.62
N GLY A 189 -0.67 -2.51 1.35
CA GLY A 189 0.16 -3.33 0.44
C GLY A 189 0.37 -2.71 -0.95
N TYR A 190 -0.65 -2.09 -1.54
CA TYR A 190 -0.51 -1.42 -2.84
C TYR A 190 0.30 -0.11 -2.75
N ALA A 191 0.09 0.67 -1.68
CA ALA A 191 0.81 1.93 -1.47
C ALA A 191 2.30 1.71 -1.23
N ARG A 192 2.67 0.57 -0.61
CA ARG A 192 4.07 0.20 -0.38
C ARG A 192 4.86 0.08 -1.68
N VAL A 193 4.27 -0.47 -2.73
CA VAL A 193 4.93 -0.56 -4.04
C VAL A 193 5.28 0.83 -4.57
N ASP A 194 4.38 1.80 -4.39
CA ASP A 194 4.59 3.17 -4.85
C ASP A 194 5.64 3.87 -4.01
N ALA A 195 5.57 3.72 -2.68
CA ALA A 195 6.55 4.28 -1.76
C ALA A 195 7.97 3.73 -2.00
N GLU A 196 8.10 2.48 -2.46
CA GLU A 196 9.38 1.84 -2.76
C GLU A 196 9.98 2.25 -4.12
N ASN A 197 9.18 2.75 -5.07
CA ASN A 197 9.61 2.90 -6.47
C ASN A 197 9.39 4.30 -7.08
N ALA A 198 8.56 5.16 -6.48
CA ALA A 198 8.34 6.50 -6.99
C ALA A 198 9.56 7.41 -6.75
N LYS A 199 9.78 8.36 -7.66
CA LYS A 199 10.88 9.34 -7.51
C LYS A 199 10.62 10.33 -6.37
N GLN A 200 9.35 10.67 -6.15
CA GLN A 200 8.89 11.52 -5.06
C GLN A 200 7.63 10.92 -4.42
N VAL A 201 7.61 10.87 -3.09
CA VAL A 201 6.50 10.32 -2.30
C VAL A 201 5.91 11.41 -1.41
N VAL A 202 4.63 11.73 -1.67
CA VAL A 202 3.81 12.67 -0.91
C VAL A 202 2.78 11.89 -0.11
N LEU A 203 2.88 11.93 1.22
CA LEU A 203 1.82 11.43 2.08
C LEU A 203 0.74 12.49 2.29
N LEU A 204 -0.52 12.12 2.08
CA LEU A 204 -1.68 12.88 2.52
C LEU A 204 -2.22 12.23 3.79
N THR A 205 -2.33 12.97 4.89
CA THR A 205 -2.73 12.39 6.17
C THR A 205 -3.82 13.17 6.88
N GLU A 206 -4.72 12.47 7.59
CA GLU A 206 -5.75 13.13 8.42
C GLU A 206 -5.19 13.58 9.76
N GLN A 207 -4.19 12.87 10.27
CA GLN A 207 -3.68 13.05 11.63
C GLN A 207 -2.17 12.88 11.70
N LEU A 208 -1.50 13.92 12.19
CA LEU A 208 -0.09 13.85 12.60
C LEU A 208 0.03 13.29 14.02
N LEU A 209 0.87 12.28 14.18
CA LEU A 209 1.16 11.60 15.44
C LEU A 209 2.58 11.90 15.94
N THR A 210 2.82 11.57 17.21
CA THR A 210 4.13 11.71 17.84
C THR A 210 5.12 10.69 17.27
N TYR A 211 6.35 11.12 17.01
CA TYR A 211 7.42 10.25 16.55
C TYR A 211 7.97 9.36 17.71
N PRO A 212 8.32 8.09 17.45
CA PRO A 212 8.12 7.36 16.20
C PRO A 212 6.74 6.67 16.15
N HIS A 213 5.99 6.92 15.08
CA HIS A 213 4.71 6.21 14.86
C HIS A 213 4.97 4.77 14.44
N ASN A 214 4.37 3.82 15.16
CA ASN A 214 4.62 2.39 14.99
C ASN A 214 3.35 1.54 15.20
N PRO A 215 3.27 0.37 14.55
CA PRO A 215 4.17 -0.10 13.49
C PRO A 215 4.05 0.72 12.20
N ALA A 216 5.11 0.79 11.40
CA ALA A 216 5.17 1.57 10.17
C ALA A 216 5.07 0.67 8.93
N SER A 217 3.99 0.80 8.16
CA SER A 217 3.81 0.11 6.87
C SER A 217 4.54 0.83 5.73
N ILE A 218 4.55 2.16 5.80
CA ILE A 218 5.41 3.04 5.00
C ILE A 218 6.34 3.73 5.99
N THR A 219 7.62 3.76 5.66
CA THR A 219 8.69 4.17 6.57
C THR A 219 9.27 5.53 6.19
N GLN A 220 9.81 6.23 7.18
CA GLN A 220 10.32 7.58 7.02
C GLN A 220 11.47 7.76 6.02
N ASP A 221 12.12 6.72 5.53
CA ASP A 221 13.15 6.79 4.49
C ASP A 221 12.56 6.69 3.07
N GLN A 222 11.28 6.34 2.95
CA GLN A 222 10.55 6.24 1.68
C GLN A 222 9.73 7.51 1.36
N VAL A 223 9.63 8.45 2.30
CA VAL A 223 8.71 9.60 2.21
C VAL A 223 9.48 10.89 2.02
N ASP A 224 9.11 11.71 1.05
CA ASP A 224 9.73 13.02 0.84
C ASP A 224 8.91 14.15 1.48
N LEU A 225 7.60 14.14 1.26
CA LEU A 225 6.70 15.22 1.65
C LEU A 225 5.46 14.67 2.38
N ILE A 226 4.91 15.48 3.28
CA ILE A 226 3.75 15.14 4.09
C ILE A 226 2.84 16.35 4.13
N VAL A 227 1.57 16.18 3.80
CA VAL A 227 0.54 17.21 3.95
C VAL A 227 -0.60 16.68 4.80
N GLN A 228 -1.00 17.47 5.81
CA GLN A 228 -2.20 17.16 6.57
C GLN A 228 -3.42 17.71 5.82
N ILE A 229 -4.43 16.87 5.63
CA ILE A 229 -5.71 17.19 5.00
C ILE A 229 -6.85 16.77 5.94
N ASP A 230 -8.08 17.19 5.63
CA ASP A 230 -9.22 16.93 6.50
C ASP A 230 -9.61 15.44 6.55
N GLN A 231 -9.71 14.81 5.37
CA GLN A 231 -10.10 13.40 5.21
C GLN A 231 -9.40 12.77 4.01
N VAL A 232 -8.85 11.56 4.17
CA VAL A 232 -8.30 10.74 3.08
C VAL A 232 -9.35 9.79 2.52
N GLY A 233 -10.34 9.41 3.33
CA GLY A 233 -11.43 8.55 2.91
C GLY A 233 -12.61 8.50 3.87
N ASP A 234 -13.74 8.04 3.36
CA ASP A 234 -14.97 7.82 4.11
C ASP A 234 -14.96 6.42 4.73
N ALA A 235 -14.70 6.35 6.04
CA ALA A 235 -14.59 5.11 6.81
C ALA A 235 -15.81 4.20 6.68
N ASP A 236 -17.02 4.78 6.57
CA ASP A 236 -18.26 4.01 6.45
C ASP A 236 -18.34 3.29 5.10
N LYS A 237 -17.64 3.78 4.08
CA LYS A 237 -17.62 3.21 2.71
C LYS A 237 -16.42 2.32 2.42
N ILE A 238 -15.42 2.23 3.30
CA ILE A 238 -14.26 1.33 3.11
C ILE A 238 -14.70 -0.14 3.16
N GLY A 239 -15.62 -0.47 4.06
CA GLY A 239 -16.08 -1.84 4.30
C GLY A 239 -17.49 -2.18 3.79
N ALA A 240 -18.26 -1.19 3.33
CA ALA A 240 -19.69 -1.37 3.06
C ALA A 240 -20.00 -2.31 1.89
N ASP A 241 -21.08 -3.07 2.08
CA ASP A 241 -21.83 -3.94 1.13
C ASP A 241 -21.12 -5.15 0.50
N ALA A 242 -19.85 -5.05 0.09
CA ALA A 242 -19.22 -6.13 -0.68
C ALA A 242 -18.93 -7.39 0.17
N THR A 243 -18.69 -7.23 1.47
CA THR A 243 -18.17 -8.30 2.35
C THR A 243 -19.24 -9.02 3.18
N ARG A 244 -20.54 -8.75 2.93
CA ARG A 244 -21.61 -9.42 3.67
C ARG A 244 -21.86 -10.83 3.11
N MET A 245 -22.08 -11.78 4.01
CA MET A 245 -22.47 -13.14 3.63
C MET A 245 -23.79 -13.13 2.85
N THR A 246 -23.82 -13.80 1.71
CA THR A 246 -25.02 -13.89 0.88
C THR A 246 -26.12 -14.71 1.55
N THR A 247 -27.36 -14.30 1.35
CA THR A 247 -28.58 -15.06 1.69
C THR A 247 -29.28 -15.64 0.46
N ASN A 248 -28.75 -15.35 -0.74
CA ASN A 248 -29.33 -15.83 -1.99
C ASN A 248 -29.17 -17.36 -2.10
N PRO A 249 -30.27 -18.14 -2.19
CA PRO A 249 -30.18 -19.59 -2.22
C PRO A 249 -29.41 -20.12 -3.43
N ARG A 250 -29.38 -19.39 -4.56
CA ARG A 250 -28.58 -19.78 -5.73
C ARG A 250 -27.09 -19.67 -5.46
N GLU A 251 -26.65 -18.57 -4.84
CA GLU A 251 -25.24 -18.37 -4.50
C GLU A 251 -24.79 -19.35 -3.42
N LEU A 252 -25.64 -19.66 -2.44
CA LEU A 252 -25.37 -20.66 -1.42
C LEU A 252 -25.26 -22.07 -2.01
N LEU A 253 -26.05 -22.42 -3.02
CA LEU A 253 -25.91 -23.67 -3.74
C LEU A 253 -24.57 -23.75 -4.48
N ILE A 254 -24.18 -22.67 -5.19
CA ILE A 254 -22.88 -22.59 -5.88
C ILE A 254 -21.73 -22.73 -4.88
N ALA A 255 -21.79 -22.00 -3.76
CA ALA A 255 -20.77 -22.04 -2.71
C ALA A 255 -20.62 -23.45 -2.09
N ARG A 256 -21.74 -24.13 -1.82
CA ARG A 256 -21.72 -25.51 -1.31
C ARG A 256 -21.07 -26.45 -2.32
N SER A 257 -21.46 -26.39 -3.59
CA SER A 257 -20.87 -27.21 -4.65
C SER A 257 -19.38 -26.94 -4.82
N ALA A 258 -18.95 -25.67 -4.76
CA ALA A 258 -17.53 -25.31 -4.81
C ALA A 258 -16.73 -25.90 -3.64
N ALA A 259 -17.30 -25.88 -2.43
CA ALA A 259 -16.66 -26.49 -1.27
C ALA A 259 -16.55 -28.02 -1.39
N GLU A 260 -17.52 -28.70 -2.03
CA GLU A 260 -17.39 -30.13 -2.35
C GLU A 260 -16.25 -30.39 -3.34
N VAL A 261 -16.12 -29.57 -4.38
CA VAL A 261 -15.00 -29.70 -5.33
C VAL A 261 -13.66 -29.54 -4.61
N ILE A 262 -13.52 -28.50 -3.79
CA ILE A 262 -12.29 -28.26 -3.02
C ILE A 262 -11.98 -29.47 -2.12
N ALA A 263 -12.97 -29.95 -1.37
CA ALA A 263 -12.77 -31.05 -0.42
C ALA A 263 -12.44 -32.40 -1.09
N ASN A 264 -12.75 -32.56 -2.37
CA ASN A 264 -12.43 -33.76 -3.15
C ASN A 264 -11.32 -33.52 -4.17
N SER A 265 -10.63 -32.37 -4.13
CA SER A 265 -9.61 -31.98 -5.12
C SER A 265 -8.28 -32.73 -4.98
N GLY A 266 -8.05 -33.42 -3.86
CA GLY A 266 -6.74 -33.95 -3.48
C GLY A 266 -5.82 -32.93 -2.80
N TYR A 267 -6.18 -31.64 -2.76
CA TYR A 267 -5.41 -30.58 -2.09
C TYR A 267 -5.96 -30.20 -0.71
N PHE A 268 -7.16 -30.67 -0.34
CA PHE A 268 -7.79 -30.36 0.93
C PHE A 268 -7.32 -31.32 2.04
N ASN A 269 -6.07 -31.13 2.43
CA ASN A 269 -5.35 -31.87 3.48
C ASN A 269 -4.81 -30.90 4.54
N GLU A 270 -4.25 -31.42 5.63
CA GLU A 270 -3.58 -30.59 6.65
C GLU A 270 -2.52 -29.69 6.02
N GLY A 271 -2.53 -28.41 6.40
CA GLY A 271 -1.57 -27.40 5.94
C GLY A 271 -1.87 -26.80 4.56
N PHE A 272 -3.09 -26.95 4.04
CA PHE A 272 -3.43 -26.32 2.76
C PHE A 272 -3.46 -24.78 2.85
N SER A 273 -3.23 -24.09 1.74
CA SER A 273 -3.41 -22.63 1.64
C SER A 273 -4.69 -22.29 0.88
N LEU A 274 -5.32 -21.16 1.19
CA LEU A 274 -6.52 -20.72 0.47
C LEU A 274 -6.58 -19.21 0.22
N GLN A 275 -7.32 -18.84 -0.80
CA GLN A 275 -7.78 -17.49 -1.05
C GLN A 275 -9.23 -17.56 -1.54
N THR A 276 -10.13 -16.87 -0.86
CA THR A 276 -11.54 -16.79 -1.24
C THR A 276 -11.88 -15.39 -1.75
N GLY A 277 -13.01 -15.26 -2.44
CA GLY A 277 -13.45 -13.96 -2.91
C GLY A 277 -14.06 -13.12 -1.79
N THR A 278 -14.24 -11.83 -2.07
CA THR A 278 -14.71 -10.87 -1.08
C THR A 278 -16.22 -10.72 -1.02
N GLY A 279 -17.00 -11.41 -1.87
CA GLY A 279 -18.46 -11.35 -1.90
C GLY A 279 -19.15 -12.54 -2.58
N GLY A 280 -20.48 -12.60 -2.44
CA GLY A 280 -21.34 -13.61 -3.07
C GLY A 280 -20.96 -15.06 -2.75
N ALA A 281 -21.12 -15.97 -3.72
CA ALA A 281 -20.77 -17.38 -3.57
C ALA A 281 -19.29 -17.61 -3.24
N SER A 282 -18.40 -16.78 -3.79
CA SER A 282 -16.95 -16.88 -3.59
C SER A 282 -16.48 -16.54 -2.17
N LEU A 283 -17.26 -15.73 -1.44
CA LEU A 283 -17.10 -15.51 0.00
C LEU A 283 -17.80 -16.63 0.78
N ALA A 284 -19.02 -16.99 0.39
CA ALA A 284 -19.84 -17.96 1.12
C ALA A 284 -19.26 -19.38 1.14
N VAL A 285 -18.36 -19.71 0.22
CA VAL A 285 -17.64 -20.99 0.22
C VAL A 285 -16.89 -21.22 1.53
N THR A 286 -16.38 -20.16 2.20
CA THR A 286 -15.63 -20.30 3.47
C THR A 286 -16.45 -20.98 4.55
N ARG A 287 -17.77 -20.70 4.61
CA ARG A 287 -18.68 -21.32 5.58
C ARG A 287 -18.75 -22.84 5.42
N PHE A 288 -18.84 -23.31 4.19
CA PHE A 288 -18.91 -24.75 3.92
C PHE A 288 -17.55 -25.43 4.03
N LEU A 289 -16.46 -24.71 3.76
CA LEU A 289 -15.12 -25.21 4.02
C LEU A 289 -14.87 -25.37 5.52
N GLU A 290 -15.33 -24.45 6.36
CA GLU A 290 -15.21 -24.55 7.82
C GLU A 290 -15.75 -25.89 8.36
N ASP A 291 -16.99 -26.25 7.99
CA ASP A 291 -17.63 -27.49 8.41
C ASP A 291 -16.81 -28.73 7.96
N LYS A 292 -16.23 -28.65 6.76
CA LYS A 292 -15.42 -29.74 6.20
C LYS A 292 -14.04 -29.84 6.85
N MET A 293 -13.42 -28.70 7.16
CA MET A 293 -12.17 -28.65 7.91
C MET A 293 -12.35 -29.29 9.29
N ARG A 294 -13.44 -28.91 10.00
CA ARG A 294 -13.79 -29.47 11.31
C ARG A 294 -14.06 -30.98 11.26
N SER A 295 -14.82 -31.44 10.27
CA SER A 295 -15.15 -32.88 10.17
C SER A 295 -13.97 -33.78 9.81
N ARG A 296 -12.92 -33.24 9.19
CA ARG A 296 -11.68 -33.97 8.85
C ARG A 296 -10.53 -33.70 9.82
N ASP A 297 -10.74 -32.85 10.82
CA ASP A 297 -9.70 -32.31 11.71
C ASP A 297 -8.47 -31.81 10.94
N ILE A 298 -8.72 -31.02 9.88
CA ILE A 298 -7.65 -30.38 9.09
C ILE A 298 -7.68 -28.86 9.23
N ARG A 299 -6.52 -28.25 9.03
CA ARG A 299 -6.28 -26.81 9.18
C ARG A 299 -5.56 -26.27 7.95
N ALA A 300 -5.91 -25.04 7.61
CA ALA A 300 -5.16 -24.30 6.61
C ALA A 300 -3.91 -23.70 7.25
N ASP A 301 -2.79 -23.65 6.51
CA ASP A 301 -1.56 -22.99 6.96
C ASP A 301 -1.73 -21.47 6.95
N PHE A 302 -2.30 -20.93 5.88
CA PHE A 302 -2.59 -19.50 5.75
C PHE A 302 -3.70 -19.22 4.75
N ALA A 303 -4.34 -18.06 4.93
CA ALA A 303 -5.24 -17.46 3.95
C ALA A 303 -4.62 -16.19 3.36
N LEU A 304 -4.79 -15.97 2.06
CA LEU A 304 -4.22 -14.85 1.32
C LEU A 304 -5.31 -14.00 0.66
N GLY A 305 -4.98 -12.74 0.33
CA GLY A 305 -5.77 -11.87 -0.53
C GLY A 305 -6.39 -10.69 0.22
N GLY A 306 -7.51 -10.19 -0.30
CA GLY A 306 -8.34 -9.20 0.39
C GLY A 306 -9.08 -9.85 1.55
N ILE A 307 -8.50 -9.77 2.74
CA ILE A 307 -9.03 -10.45 3.93
C ILE A 307 -10.40 -9.90 4.32
N THR A 308 -11.34 -10.81 4.57
CA THR A 308 -12.70 -10.53 5.04
C THR A 308 -12.86 -10.95 6.50
N ALA A 309 -13.90 -10.43 7.17
CA ALA A 309 -14.23 -10.83 8.53
C ALA A 309 -14.44 -12.36 8.68
N THR A 310 -14.89 -13.04 7.62
CA THR A 310 -15.05 -14.51 7.64
C THR A 310 -13.71 -15.25 7.69
N ILE A 311 -12.66 -14.72 7.05
CA ILE A 311 -11.31 -15.29 7.14
C ILE A 311 -10.69 -14.98 8.50
N VAL A 312 -10.92 -13.78 9.04
CA VAL A 312 -10.49 -13.43 10.41
C VAL A 312 -11.13 -14.37 11.44
N ASP A 313 -12.45 -14.60 11.33
CA ASP A 313 -13.18 -15.54 12.19
C ASP A 313 -12.60 -16.96 12.11
N LEU A 314 -12.28 -17.46 10.91
CA LEU A 314 -11.60 -18.76 10.75
C LEU A 314 -10.22 -18.80 11.43
N HIS A 315 -9.45 -17.71 11.33
CA HIS A 315 -8.14 -17.60 11.97
C HIS A 315 -8.24 -17.60 13.50
N GLU A 316 -9.21 -16.87 14.08
CA GLU A 316 -9.42 -16.78 15.53
C GLU A 316 -9.99 -18.06 16.15
N LYS A 317 -10.78 -18.81 15.39
CA LYS A 317 -11.33 -20.11 15.81
C LYS A 317 -10.29 -21.22 15.93
N ARG A 318 -9.02 -20.96 15.64
CA ARG A 318 -7.92 -21.89 15.87
C ARG A 318 -7.84 -22.20 17.37
N PRO A 319 -7.96 -23.47 17.80
CA PRO A 319 -7.73 -23.81 19.20
C PRO A 319 -6.30 -23.42 19.58
N ASP A 320 -6.14 -22.71 20.70
CA ASP A 320 -4.83 -22.40 21.29
C ASP A 320 -3.99 -23.68 21.39
N SER A 321 -2.99 -23.81 20.52
CA SER A 321 -1.91 -24.76 20.75
C SER A 321 -0.96 -24.17 21.80
N GLN A 322 -1.44 -24.01 23.03
CA GLN A 322 -0.63 -23.72 24.21
C GLN A 322 0.17 -24.96 24.71
N THR A 323 0.55 -25.88 23.83
CA THR A 323 1.44 -27.01 24.16
C THR A 323 2.68 -27.11 23.27
N ALA A 324 2.98 -26.10 22.45
CA ALA A 324 4.27 -26.02 21.76
C ALA A 324 4.97 -24.69 22.10
N GLY A 325 5.72 -24.70 23.21
CA GLY A 325 6.85 -23.81 23.46
C GLY A 325 6.56 -22.30 23.47
N ARG A 326 5.96 -21.81 24.57
CA ARG A 326 6.30 -20.44 25.03
C ARG A 326 7.77 -20.44 25.46
N ALA A 327 8.67 -20.26 24.50
CA ALA A 327 9.98 -19.72 24.80
C ALA A 327 9.77 -18.24 25.15
N GLU A 328 9.95 -17.94 26.42
CA GLU A 328 10.02 -16.59 26.95
C GLU A 328 11.01 -15.76 26.14
N LEU A 329 10.54 -14.62 25.63
CA LEU A 329 11.42 -13.48 25.38
C LEU A 329 10.84 -12.32 26.17
N ARG A 330 11.38 -12.15 27.39
CA ARG A 330 11.52 -10.88 28.10
C ARG A 330 12.97 -10.42 27.95
N PRO A 331 13.29 -9.14 28.18
CA PRO A 331 12.64 -7.90 27.77
C PRO A 331 13.16 -7.40 26.42
#